data_AF-A0ABD5YA46-F1
#
_entry.id   AF-A0ABD5YA46-F1
#
_cell.length_a   1.000
_cell.length_b   1.000
_cell.length_c   1.000
_cell.angle_alpha   90.00
_cell.angle_beta   90.00
_cell.angle_gamma   90.00
#
_symmetry.space_group_name_H-M   'P 1'
#
loop_
_entity.id
_entity.type
_entity.pdbx_description
1 polymer ?
#
loop_
_entity_poly.entity_id
_entity_poly.type
_entity_poly.pdbx_seq_one_letter_code
_entity_poly.pdbx_strand_id
1 'polypeptide(L)'
;MRDKLKQSLALLGALVMMVSMVAAGFTGTAAADAQDIGSNGIEAGDLIAGTDSVNQTVTFDQLENDGNSETIRITTEGTDGGALDTTGAISEARLADEGSHDVDTVSYDGSTDEITIELNGSTGTVSDLAIEVEWDLSTFTNQDVQYNAAFTDGELGDVDTEFSISEAQPSFGDTDTSVQDAGGATGSQITVDFGDNVDLADGADNSDLADAFTVSGAEDAAGNQLFVDSADIDGPTDSELVLELDGYMPCFTA
;
A
#
# COMPACT_ATOMS: atom_id res chain seq x y z
N MET A 1 60.18 -14.77 45.33
CA MET A 1 59.04 -13.81 45.29
C MET A 1 59.36 -12.52 44.56
N ARG A 2 60.59 -11.98 44.61
CA ARG A 2 60.96 -10.73 43.90
C ARG A 2 60.96 -10.83 42.36
N ASP A 3 61.21 -12.01 41.77
CA ASP A 3 61.26 -12.13 40.30
C ASP A 3 59.88 -12.19 39.64
N LYS A 4 58.87 -12.74 40.32
CA LYS A 4 57.47 -12.71 39.84
C LYS A 4 56.87 -11.29 39.89
N LEU A 5 57.32 -10.45 40.82
CA LEU A 5 56.89 -9.04 40.94
C LEU A 5 57.48 -8.18 39.81
N LYS A 6 58.69 -8.48 39.33
CA LYS A 6 59.34 -7.75 38.23
C LYS A 6 58.74 -8.12 36.86
N GLN A 7 58.37 -9.39 36.66
CA GLN A 7 57.67 -9.80 35.44
C GLN A 7 56.24 -9.23 35.38
N SER A 8 55.50 -9.14 36.49
CA SER A 8 54.16 -8.54 36.47
C SER A 8 54.20 -7.02 36.27
N LEU A 9 55.23 -6.33 36.76
CA LEU A 9 55.38 -4.88 36.55
C LEU A 9 55.81 -4.54 35.12
N ALA A 10 56.64 -5.38 34.49
CA ALA A 10 56.99 -5.24 33.08
C ALA A 10 55.79 -5.55 32.15
N LEU A 11 54.98 -6.55 32.51
CA LEU A 11 53.76 -6.88 31.76
C LEU A 11 52.68 -5.80 31.89
N LEU A 12 52.53 -5.21 33.08
CA LEU A 12 51.60 -4.09 33.31
C LEU A 12 52.09 -2.80 32.65
N GLY A 13 53.41 -2.55 32.63
CA GLY A 13 54.00 -1.43 31.90
C GLY A 13 53.84 -1.55 30.38
N ALA A 14 53.99 -2.76 29.83
CA ALA A 14 53.74 -3.02 28.41
C ALA A 14 52.25 -2.92 28.05
N LEU A 15 51.35 -3.36 28.94
CA LEU A 15 49.90 -3.22 28.75
C LEU A 15 49.47 -1.74 28.78
N VAL A 16 49.97 -0.96 29.74
CA VAL A 16 49.68 0.48 29.81
C VAL A 16 50.29 1.24 28.64
N MET A 17 51.50 0.89 28.18
CA MET A 17 52.08 1.50 26.98
C MET A 17 51.31 1.16 25.70
N MET A 18 50.81 -0.08 25.54
CA MET A 18 49.94 -0.44 24.41
C MET A 18 48.61 0.30 24.46
N VAL A 19 47.97 0.42 25.63
CA VAL A 19 46.70 1.18 25.76
C VAL A 19 46.92 2.68 25.51
N SER A 20 48.06 3.25 25.91
CA SER A 20 48.37 4.66 25.63
C SER A 20 48.75 4.96 24.17
N MET A 21 49.18 3.96 23.39
CA MET A 21 49.36 4.12 21.93
C MET A 21 48.05 3.96 21.15
N VAL A 22 47.05 3.25 21.70
CA VAL A 22 45.70 3.17 21.10
C VAL A 22 44.89 4.46 21.36
N ALA A 23 45.20 5.22 22.42
CA ALA A 23 44.49 6.44 22.78
C ALA A 23 44.95 7.72 22.04
N ALA A 24 45.95 7.65 21.16
CA ALA A 24 46.50 8.83 20.45
C ALA A 24 46.32 8.78 18.92
N GLY A 25 45.47 7.89 18.40
CA GLY A 25 45.30 7.70 16.96
C GLY A 25 43.91 7.28 16.50
N PHE A 26 42.89 7.34 17.36
CA PHE A 26 41.49 7.21 16.97
C PHE A 26 40.72 8.47 17.39
N THR A 27 40.92 9.55 16.64
CA THR A 27 39.81 10.47 16.30
C THR A 27 39.12 9.97 15.02
N GLY A 28 39.10 8.65 14.82
CA GLY A 28 38.05 8.07 14.01
C GLY A 28 36.79 8.36 14.80
N THR A 29 36.07 9.42 14.39
CA THR A 29 34.63 9.34 14.37
C THR A 29 34.35 7.94 13.84
N ALA A 30 33.87 7.04 14.69
CA ALA A 30 33.08 5.95 14.15
C ALA A 30 31.91 6.71 13.52
N ALA A 31 32.04 7.05 12.24
CA ALA A 31 30.85 7.20 11.43
C ALA A 31 30.12 5.88 11.66
N ALA A 32 28.89 5.96 12.17
CA ALA A 32 27.97 4.88 11.96
C ALA A 32 27.82 4.83 10.44
N ASP A 33 28.65 4.01 9.78
CA ASP A 33 28.79 3.93 8.32
C ASP A 33 27.61 3.17 7.68
N ALA A 34 26.56 2.86 8.44
CA ALA A 34 25.45 2.06 7.94
C ALA A 34 24.23 2.96 7.80
N GLN A 35 23.99 3.43 6.57
CA GLN A 35 22.63 3.71 6.14
C GLN A 35 21.90 2.38 6.11
N ASP A 36 20.77 2.28 6.80
CA ASP A 36 20.02 1.05 6.90
C ASP A 36 18.53 1.35 7.05
N ILE A 37 17.70 0.40 6.66
CA ILE A 37 16.30 0.38 7.02
C ILE A 37 16.17 -0.73 8.07
N GLY A 38 15.40 -0.48 9.12
CA GLY A 38 15.17 -1.44 10.19
C GLY A 38 14.74 -2.80 9.69
N SER A 39 14.81 -3.81 10.55
CA SER A 39 14.47 -5.19 10.18
C SER A 39 13.03 -5.41 9.71
N ASN A 40 12.14 -4.44 9.91
CA ASN A 40 10.76 -4.48 9.41
C ASN A 40 10.62 -3.84 8.01
N GLY A 41 11.67 -3.19 7.51
CA GLY A 41 11.76 -2.74 6.13
C GLY A 41 10.85 -1.56 5.80
N ILE A 42 10.28 -1.63 4.60
CA ILE A 42 9.24 -0.75 4.09
C ILE A 42 7.87 -1.44 4.26
N GLU A 43 6.86 -0.69 4.67
CA GLU A 43 5.50 -1.18 4.86
C GLU A 43 4.51 -0.30 4.09
N ALA A 44 3.62 -0.93 3.33
CA ALA A 44 2.50 -0.29 2.66
C ALA A 44 1.24 -1.16 2.85
N GLY A 45 0.09 -0.52 3.14
CA GLY A 45 -1.18 -1.23 3.32
C GLY A 45 -1.89 -1.48 1.99
N ASP A 46 -2.74 -2.52 1.95
CA ASP A 46 -3.63 -2.79 0.82
C ASP A 46 -4.54 -1.60 0.51
N LEU A 47 -4.89 -1.46 -0.77
CA LEU A 47 -5.76 -0.40 -1.26
C LEU A 47 -7.08 -0.97 -1.77
N ILE A 48 -8.14 -0.23 -1.47
CA ILE A 48 -9.48 -0.48 -2.01
C ILE A 48 -9.74 0.59 -3.07
N ALA A 49 -9.84 0.15 -4.31
CA ALA A 49 -10.14 1.00 -5.45
C ALA A 49 -11.64 1.31 -5.49
N GLY A 50 -11.96 2.60 -5.47
CA GLY A 50 -13.31 3.10 -5.65
C GLY A 50 -13.37 4.20 -6.72
N THR A 51 -14.40 5.04 -6.66
CA THR A 51 -14.58 6.14 -7.61
C THR A 51 -13.64 7.32 -7.42
N ASP A 52 -12.98 7.40 -6.25
CA ASP A 52 -12.13 8.52 -5.83
C ASP A 52 -10.69 8.08 -5.58
N SER A 53 -9.78 9.06 -5.52
CA SER A 53 -8.38 8.84 -5.18
C SER A 53 -8.20 8.45 -3.71
N VAL A 54 -7.23 7.57 -3.44
CA VAL A 54 -6.90 7.06 -2.11
C VAL A 54 -5.49 7.49 -1.72
N ASN A 55 -5.31 7.95 -0.49
CA ASN A 55 -3.97 8.22 0.06
C ASN A 55 -3.46 6.97 0.80
N GLN A 56 -2.40 6.36 0.28
CA GLN A 56 -1.69 5.27 0.94
C GLN A 56 -0.58 5.84 1.82
N THR A 57 -0.48 5.38 3.07
CA THR A 57 0.71 5.66 3.89
C THR A 57 1.76 4.58 3.65
N VAL A 58 2.97 4.99 3.27
CA VAL A 58 4.13 4.12 3.13
C VAL A 58 5.13 4.46 4.22
N THR A 59 5.52 3.48 5.03
CA THR A 59 6.38 3.67 6.19
C THR A 59 7.72 2.97 6.01
N PHE A 60 8.80 3.65 6.35
CA PHE A 60 10.15 3.10 6.50
C PHE A 60 10.44 2.96 7.99
N ASP A 61 10.55 1.74 8.50
CA ASP A 61 10.84 1.49 9.92
C ASP A 61 12.33 1.70 10.21
N GLN A 62 12.63 2.41 11.30
CA GLN A 62 14.00 2.66 11.77
C GLN A 62 14.99 3.03 10.65
N LEU A 63 14.57 3.91 9.73
CA LEU A 63 15.46 4.47 8.72
C LEU A 63 16.63 5.17 9.44
N GLU A 64 17.85 4.69 9.22
CA GLU A 64 19.09 5.26 9.70
C GLU A 64 19.70 6.14 8.61
N ASN A 65 19.78 7.44 8.86
CA ASN A 65 20.57 8.36 8.05
C ASN A 65 21.92 8.58 8.76
N ASP A 66 23.03 8.45 8.04
CA ASP A 66 24.39 8.66 8.54
C ASP A 66 24.75 10.15 8.73
N GLY A 67 23.79 11.04 8.44
CA GLY A 67 23.96 12.49 8.47
C GLY A 67 24.55 13.06 7.19
N ASN A 68 24.56 12.30 6.08
CA ASN A 68 24.82 12.83 4.75
C ASN A 68 23.51 13.06 3.98
N SER A 69 23.58 13.89 2.94
CA SER A 69 22.42 14.06 2.05
C SER A 69 22.40 12.89 1.09
N GLU A 70 21.24 12.24 0.99
CA GLU A 70 21.06 11.00 0.23
C GLU A 70 19.67 10.97 -0.39
N THR A 71 19.51 10.15 -1.41
CA THR A 71 18.23 10.00 -2.11
C THR A 71 17.75 8.55 -2.05
N ILE A 72 16.57 8.34 -1.47
CA ILE A 72 15.82 7.08 -1.57
C ILE A 72 14.96 7.16 -2.83
N ARG A 73 15.01 6.10 -3.64
CA ARG A 73 14.15 5.90 -4.81
C ARG A 73 13.23 4.73 -4.53
N ILE A 74 11.94 4.90 -4.74
CA ILE A 74 10.95 3.83 -4.72
C ILE A 74 10.42 3.66 -6.13
N THR A 75 10.54 2.45 -6.67
CA THR A 75 9.94 2.07 -7.95
C THR A 75 8.81 1.08 -7.72
N THR A 76 7.77 1.18 -8.54
CA THR A 76 6.64 0.24 -8.57
C THR A 76 6.84 -0.81 -9.66
N GLU A 77 6.56 -2.07 -9.31
CA GLU A 77 6.49 -3.18 -10.26
C GLU A 77 5.41 -4.18 -9.85
N GLY A 78 5.14 -5.18 -10.69
CA GLY A 78 4.25 -6.28 -10.33
C GLY A 78 4.97 -7.25 -9.41
N THR A 79 4.26 -7.92 -8.51
CA THR A 79 4.86 -8.90 -7.58
C THR A 79 5.50 -10.12 -8.28
N ASP A 80 5.25 -10.30 -9.58
CA ASP A 80 5.95 -11.27 -10.42
C ASP A 80 7.31 -10.77 -10.96
N GLY A 81 7.77 -9.59 -10.54
CA GLY A 81 8.96 -8.89 -11.04
C GLY A 81 8.79 -8.36 -12.46
N GLY A 82 7.54 -8.29 -12.95
CA GLY A 82 7.18 -7.74 -14.24
C GLY A 82 7.00 -6.22 -14.17
N ALA A 83 7.22 -5.54 -15.29
CA ALA A 83 6.89 -4.12 -15.40
C ALA A 83 5.38 -3.94 -15.20
N LEU A 84 5.01 -3.10 -14.23
CA LEU A 84 3.65 -2.67 -13.97
C LEU A 84 3.48 -1.25 -14.53
N ASP A 85 2.47 -1.04 -15.36
CA ASP A 85 2.17 0.29 -15.88
C ASP A 85 1.21 1.00 -14.93
N THR A 86 1.75 1.78 -14.00
CA THR A 86 0.93 2.61 -13.10
C THR A 86 0.70 4.02 -13.67
N THR A 87 0.94 4.24 -14.98
CA THR A 87 0.80 5.57 -15.58
C THR A 87 -0.59 6.14 -15.32
N GLY A 88 -0.64 7.25 -14.58
CA GLY A 88 -1.89 7.92 -14.22
C GLY A 88 -2.61 7.33 -13.01
N ALA A 89 -2.13 6.21 -12.45
CA ALA A 89 -2.63 5.62 -11.22
C ALA A 89 -1.99 6.25 -9.96
N ILE A 90 -0.77 6.79 -10.05
CA ILE A 90 -0.18 7.62 -8.98
C ILE A 90 -0.19 9.08 -9.44
N SER A 91 -0.71 9.98 -8.60
CA SER A 91 -0.80 11.41 -8.92
C SER A 91 0.24 12.26 -8.17
N GLU A 92 0.57 11.88 -6.94
CA GLU A 92 1.45 12.64 -6.06
C GLU A 92 2.09 11.71 -5.00
N ALA A 93 3.28 12.09 -4.53
CA ALA A 93 3.84 11.60 -3.28
C ALA A 93 4.31 12.77 -2.43
N ARG A 94 4.05 12.73 -1.13
CA ARG A 94 4.38 13.80 -0.18
C ARG A 94 4.75 13.23 1.18
N LEU A 95 5.40 14.04 2.00
CA LEU A 95 5.71 13.66 3.37
C LEU A 95 4.42 13.58 4.20
N ALA A 96 4.19 12.47 4.91
CA ALA A 96 2.96 12.25 5.70
C ALA A 96 2.95 13.07 7.01
N ASP A 97 4.12 13.28 7.59
CA ASP A 97 4.34 14.06 8.80
C ASP A 97 5.71 14.75 8.73
N GLU A 98 5.82 15.97 9.24
CA GLU A 98 7.09 16.67 9.46
C GLU A 98 7.88 16.05 10.63
N GLY A 99 7.93 14.71 10.70
CA GLY A 99 8.47 13.92 11.80
C GLY A 99 9.96 14.15 12.10
N SER A 100 10.60 13.17 12.74
CA SER A 100 11.97 13.33 13.25
C SER A 100 13.08 13.25 12.20
N HIS A 101 12.74 12.93 10.93
CA HIS A 101 13.68 12.95 9.82
C HIS A 101 13.64 14.30 9.10
N ASP A 102 14.81 14.92 8.91
CA ASP A 102 14.92 16.09 8.04
C ASP A 102 14.86 15.62 6.57
N VAL A 103 13.67 15.66 5.99
CA VAL A 103 13.44 15.43 4.56
C VAL A 103 13.39 16.78 3.86
N ASP A 104 14.20 16.96 2.81
CA ASP A 104 14.19 18.18 2.00
C ASP A 104 13.01 18.17 1.02
N THR A 105 12.83 17.05 0.31
CA THR A 105 11.79 16.89 -0.71
C THR A 105 11.26 15.47 -0.76
N VAL A 106 9.96 15.31 -1.01
CA VAL A 106 9.35 14.09 -1.55
C VAL A 106 8.69 14.45 -2.87
N SER A 107 8.88 13.63 -3.90
CA SER A 107 8.31 13.88 -5.23
C SER A 107 8.02 12.59 -5.99
N TYR A 108 7.11 12.65 -6.94
CA TYR A 108 6.79 11.57 -7.86
C TYR A 108 7.09 12.00 -9.31
N ASP A 109 7.80 11.16 -10.06
CA ASP A 109 8.03 11.30 -11.50
C ASP A 109 7.25 10.22 -12.26
N GLY A 110 6.05 10.58 -12.71
CA GLY A 110 5.19 9.68 -13.51
C GLY A 110 5.72 9.34 -14.91
N SER A 111 6.87 9.87 -15.34
CA SER A 111 7.52 9.44 -16.58
C SER A 111 8.43 8.22 -16.40
N THR A 112 8.91 8.01 -15.17
CA THR A 112 9.75 6.87 -14.77
C THR A 112 9.08 5.96 -13.75
N ASP A 113 7.90 6.34 -13.29
CA ASP A 113 7.15 5.69 -12.22
C ASP A 113 7.96 5.54 -10.93
N GLU A 114 8.47 6.67 -10.46
CA GLU A 114 9.42 6.71 -9.36
C GLU A 114 9.06 7.76 -8.32
N ILE A 115 9.06 7.34 -7.06
CA ILE A 115 8.99 8.25 -5.92
C ILE A 115 10.41 8.50 -5.42
N THR A 116 10.76 9.78 -5.30
CA THR A 116 12.07 10.22 -4.82
C THR A 116 11.91 10.92 -3.46
N ILE A 117 12.69 10.49 -2.48
CA ILE A 117 12.79 11.12 -1.16
C ILE A 117 14.21 11.62 -0.98
N GLU A 118 14.37 12.93 -0.83
CA GLU A 118 15.65 13.57 -0.56
C GLU A 118 15.83 13.78 0.94
N LEU A 119 16.76 13.03 1.54
CA LEU A 119 17.14 13.20 2.94
C LEU A 119 18.17 14.32 3.10
N ASN A 120 18.01 15.15 4.12
CA ASN A 120 18.95 16.20 4.45
C ASN A 120 20.08 15.64 5.32
N GLY A 121 21.33 15.92 4.95
CA GLY A 121 22.53 15.51 5.67
C GLY A 121 22.84 16.32 6.93
N SER A 122 21.84 16.58 7.77
CA SER A 122 22.03 17.38 8.98
C SER A 122 21.79 16.63 10.29
N THR A 123 21.10 15.47 10.25
CA THR A 123 20.86 14.68 11.47
C THR A 123 21.13 13.19 11.23
N GLY A 124 22.10 12.65 11.98
CA GLY A 124 22.38 11.23 12.05
C GLY A 124 21.33 10.53 12.91
N THR A 125 20.11 10.42 12.41
CA THR A 125 18.93 9.98 13.18
C THR A 125 18.48 8.62 12.70
N VAL A 126 18.13 7.74 13.66
CA VAL A 126 17.37 6.51 13.43
C VAL A 126 15.94 6.79 13.85
N SER A 127 15.02 6.83 12.89
CA SER A 127 13.59 7.01 13.17
C SER A 127 12.74 6.47 12.04
N ASP A 128 11.43 6.43 12.26
CA ASP A 128 10.50 6.03 11.22
C ASP A 128 10.26 7.22 10.28
N LEU A 129 10.15 6.95 8.98
CA LEU A 129 9.74 7.91 7.98
C LEU A 129 8.43 7.45 7.36
N ALA A 130 7.43 8.33 7.27
CA ALA A 130 6.19 8.05 6.59
C ALA A 130 5.96 9.04 5.45
N ILE A 131 5.61 8.52 4.28
CA ILE A 131 5.14 9.30 3.14
C ILE A 131 3.69 8.93 2.82
N GLU A 132 2.96 9.86 2.21
CA GLU A 132 1.68 9.59 1.59
C GLU A 132 1.86 9.52 0.08
N VAL A 133 1.31 8.47 -0.54
CA VAL A 133 1.22 8.30 -1.99
C VAL A 133 -0.25 8.37 -2.36
N GLU A 134 -0.60 9.32 -3.23
CA GLU A 134 -1.96 9.49 -3.72
C GLU A 134 -2.16 8.64 -4.98
N TRP A 135 -3.13 7.74 -4.91
CA TRP A 135 -3.49 6.80 -5.96
C TRP A 135 -4.84 7.17 -6.58
N ASP A 136 -4.91 7.34 -7.89
CA ASP A 136 -6.15 7.35 -8.69
C ASP A 136 -6.44 5.92 -9.17
N LEU A 137 -7.31 5.25 -8.44
CA LEU A 137 -7.64 3.83 -8.66
C LEU A 137 -8.87 3.63 -9.55
N SER A 138 -9.45 4.70 -10.08
CA SER A 138 -10.70 4.66 -10.87
C SER A 138 -10.62 3.71 -12.08
N THR A 139 -9.41 3.44 -12.57
CA THR A 139 -9.16 2.51 -13.68
C THR A 139 -8.05 1.49 -13.39
N PHE A 140 -7.47 1.54 -12.19
CA PHE A 140 -6.31 0.73 -11.81
C PHE A 140 -6.71 -0.17 -10.63
N THR A 141 -7.36 -1.29 -10.94
CA THR A 141 -7.93 -2.21 -9.94
C THR A 141 -7.44 -3.64 -10.14
N ASN A 142 -7.59 -4.47 -9.10
CA ASN A 142 -7.26 -5.90 -9.12
C ASN A 142 -5.81 -6.17 -9.55
N GLN A 143 -4.86 -5.44 -8.95
CA GLN A 143 -3.42 -5.57 -9.20
C GLN A 143 -2.69 -5.94 -7.90
N ASP A 144 -1.65 -6.75 -8.03
CA ASP A 144 -0.66 -6.94 -6.97
C ASP A 144 0.57 -6.09 -7.29
N VAL A 145 0.94 -5.22 -6.36
CA VAL A 145 1.99 -4.21 -6.55
C VAL A 145 3.12 -4.45 -5.57
N GLN A 146 4.34 -4.26 -6.04
CA GLN A 146 5.55 -4.28 -5.24
C GLN A 146 6.23 -2.91 -5.30
N TYR A 147 6.52 -2.33 -4.13
CA TYR A 147 7.45 -1.23 -4.01
C TYR A 147 8.85 -1.77 -3.78
N ASN A 148 9.82 -1.28 -4.54
CA ASN A 148 11.24 -1.52 -4.30
C ASN A 148 11.93 -0.22 -3.94
N ALA A 149 12.49 -0.16 -2.74
CA ALA A 149 13.23 1.01 -2.26
C ALA A 149 14.75 0.76 -2.29
N ALA A 150 15.49 1.75 -2.79
CA ALA A 150 16.96 1.73 -2.83
C ALA A 150 17.55 3.13 -2.61
N PHE A 151 18.76 3.20 -2.06
CA PHE A 151 19.56 4.44 -2.05
C PHE A 151 20.24 4.62 -3.41
N THR A 152 20.44 5.87 -3.82
CA THR A 152 21.01 6.19 -5.14
C THR A 152 22.51 5.87 -5.22
N ASP A 153 23.26 6.10 -4.14
CA ASP A 153 24.72 5.99 -4.12
C ASP A 153 25.29 4.90 -3.17
N GLY A 154 24.44 4.08 -2.53
CA GLY A 154 24.84 3.10 -1.50
C GLY A 154 24.24 1.70 -1.66
N GLU A 155 24.83 0.71 -0.97
CA GLU A 155 24.23 -0.61 -0.76
C GLU A 155 23.18 -0.50 0.36
N LEU A 156 22.04 0.14 0.07
CA LEU A 156 20.81 -0.37 0.68
C LEU A 156 20.69 -1.80 0.16
N GLY A 157 20.56 -2.79 1.05
CA GLY A 157 20.02 -4.06 0.57
C GLY A 157 18.68 -3.76 -0.08
N ASP A 158 18.35 -4.37 -1.21
CA ASP A 158 17.04 -4.16 -1.83
C ASP A 158 15.96 -4.44 -0.77
N VAL A 159 15.15 -3.42 -0.43
CA VAL A 159 14.03 -3.55 0.51
C VAL A 159 12.75 -3.40 -0.28
N ASP A 160 11.91 -4.42 -0.19
CA ASP A 160 10.66 -4.53 -0.90
C ASP A 160 9.46 -4.65 0.05
N THR A 161 8.30 -4.21 -0.44
CA THR A 161 7.01 -4.47 0.20
C THR A 161 5.95 -4.69 -0.87
N GLU A 162 5.04 -5.61 -0.60
CA GLU A 162 3.95 -5.98 -1.50
C GLU A 162 2.62 -5.51 -0.89
N PHE A 163 1.72 -5.04 -1.74
CA PHE A 163 0.33 -4.74 -1.37
C PHE A 163 -0.59 -5.04 -2.54
N SER A 164 -1.85 -5.34 -2.23
CA SER A 164 -2.87 -5.58 -3.24
C SER A 164 -3.77 -4.37 -3.41
N ILE A 165 -4.14 -4.10 -4.65
CA ILE A 165 -5.20 -3.17 -5.02
C ILE A 165 -6.40 -4.00 -5.43
N SER A 166 -7.47 -3.94 -4.65
CA SER A 166 -8.71 -4.66 -4.92
C SER A 166 -9.83 -3.68 -5.23
N GLU A 167 -10.75 -4.08 -6.10
CA GLU A 167 -11.97 -3.32 -6.32
C GLU A 167 -12.82 -3.29 -5.04
N ALA A 168 -13.43 -2.15 -4.74
CA ALA A 168 -14.41 -2.06 -3.67
C ALA A 168 -15.56 -3.02 -3.99
N GLN A 169 -15.84 -3.95 -3.09
CA GLN A 169 -16.91 -4.93 -3.27
C GLN A 169 -17.91 -4.82 -2.13
N PRO A 170 -19.22 -4.92 -2.42
CA PRO A 170 -20.22 -4.99 -1.37
C PRO A 170 -20.03 -6.27 -0.54
N SER A 171 -20.24 -6.15 0.77
CA SER A 171 -20.23 -7.31 1.67
C SER A 171 -21.65 -7.68 2.07
N PHE A 172 -21.97 -8.97 1.99
CA PHE A 172 -23.29 -9.50 2.35
C PHE A 172 -23.16 -10.37 3.59
N GLY A 173 -24.04 -10.16 4.57
CA GLY A 173 -24.14 -11.03 5.75
C GLY A 173 -24.57 -12.45 5.40
N ASP A 174 -24.16 -13.43 6.22
CA ASP A 174 -24.46 -14.87 6.08
C ASP A 174 -25.88 -15.26 6.54
N THR A 175 -26.81 -14.31 6.62
CA THR A 175 -28.15 -14.50 7.20
C THR A 175 -29.19 -14.95 6.15
N ASP A 176 -30.41 -15.25 6.63
CA ASP A 176 -31.51 -15.77 5.81
C ASP A 176 -31.89 -14.77 4.71
N THR A 177 -31.28 -14.89 3.54
CA THR A 177 -31.62 -14.09 2.37
C THR A 177 -32.98 -14.51 1.83
N SER A 178 -33.88 -13.55 1.66
CA SER A 178 -35.18 -13.80 1.04
C SER A 178 -35.36 -12.92 -0.18
N VAL A 179 -35.68 -13.56 -1.30
CA VAL A 179 -35.93 -12.90 -2.58
C VAL A 179 -37.43 -12.76 -2.77
N GLN A 180 -37.92 -11.52 -2.89
CA GLN A 180 -39.30 -11.27 -3.27
C GLN A 180 -39.40 -11.22 -4.80
N ASP A 181 -40.12 -12.18 -5.38
CA ASP A 181 -40.28 -12.33 -6.82
C ASP A 181 -41.06 -11.14 -7.41
N ALA A 182 -40.39 -10.38 -8.27
CA ALA A 182 -41.04 -9.42 -9.15
C ALA A 182 -41.18 -10.07 -10.52
N GLY A 183 -42.42 -10.45 -10.82
CA GLY A 183 -42.76 -11.28 -11.98
C GLY A 183 -42.01 -10.82 -13.24
N GLY A 184 -41.14 -11.71 -13.75
CA GLY A 184 -40.03 -11.45 -14.68
C GLY A 184 -40.33 -10.72 -15.99
N ALA A 185 -40.78 -9.47 -15.90
CA ALA A 185 -40.82 -8.54 -17.00
C ALA A 185 -39.64 -7.56 -16.89
N THR A 186 -39.12 -7.08 -18.01
CA THR A 186 -38.23 -5.91 -18.05
C THR A 186 -38.82 -4.72 -17.26
N GLY A 187 -37.98 -4.05 -16.47
CA GLY A 187 -38.37 -2.99 -15.53
C GLY A 187 -39.01 -3.52 -14.24
N SER A 188 -38.95 -4.84 -13.99
CA SER A 188 -39.37 -5.41 -12.70
C SER A 188 -38.27 -5.25 -11.67
N GLN A 189 -38.66 -4.99 -10.44
CA GLN A 189 -37.74 -4.77 -9.32
C GLN A 189 -37.74 -5.97 -8.39
N ILE A 190 -36.64 -6.72 -8.31
CA ILE A 190 -36.48 -7.74 -7.29
C ILE A 190 -36.01 -7.06 -6.00
N THR A 191 -36.74 -7.26 -4.91
CA THR A 191 -36.24 -6.89 -3.58
C THR A 191 -35.60 -8.11 -2.93
N VAL A 192 -34.33 -7.97 -2.55
CA VAL A 192 -33.58 -8.94 -1.76
C VAL A 192 -33.43 -8.38 -0.35
N ASP A 193 -33.99 -9.09 0.63
CA ASP A 193 -33.78 -8.77 2.04
C ASP A 193 -32.65 -9.65 2.58
N PHE A 194 -31.58 -9.01 3.05
CA PHE A 194 -30.41 -9.70 3.61
C PHE A 194 -30.56 -10.01 5.10
N GLY A 195 -31.58 -9.47 5.79
CA GLY A 195 -31.79 -9.67 7.23
C GLY A 195 -30.80 -8.95 8.16
N ASP A 196 -29.68 -8.46 7.62
CA ASP A 196 -28.70 -7.55 8.22
C ASP A 196 -28.44 -6.36 7.28
N ASN A 197 -27.71 -5.34 7.75
CA ASN A 197 -27.32 -4.20 6.92
C ASN A 197 -26.42 -4.65 5.75
N VAL A 198 -26.71 -4.13 4.57
CA VAL A 198 -25.84 -4.15 3.40
C VAL A 198 -24.97 -2.90 3.48
N ASP A 199 -23.67 -3.10 3.67
CA ASP A 199 -22.70 -2.01 3.68
C ASP A 199 -21.91 -2.04 2.36
N LEU A 200 -21.89 -0.90 1.68
CA LEU A 200 -20.93 -0.62 0.62
C LEU A 200 -19.55 -0.45 1.25
N ALA A 201 -18.53 -1.09 0.68
CA ALA A 201 -17.15 -0.78 1.03
C ALA A 201 -16.86 0.70 0.71
N ASP A 202 -15.98 1.34 1.47
CA ASP A 202 -15.56 2.72 1.19
C ASP A 202 -15.05 2.81 -0.26
N GLY A 203 -15.69 3.68 -1.05
CA GLY A 203 -15.38 3.89 -2.47
C GLY A 203 -16.23 3.09 -3.45
N ALA A 204 -17.04 2.12 -3.00
CA ALA A 204 -18.02 1.44 -3.84
C ALA A 204 -19.28 2.31 -4.04
N ASP A 205 -19.94 2.12 -5.18
CA ASP A 205 -21.20 2.76 -5.53
C ASP A 205 -22.31 1.74 -5.87
N ASN A 206 -23.48 2.28 -6.22
CA ASN A 206 -24.65 1.47 -6.55
C ASN A 206 -24.50 0.64 -7.84
N SER A 207 -23.56 1.00 -8.73
CA SER A 207 -23.25 0.19 -9.91
C SER A 207 -22.43 -1.05 -9.53
N ASP A 208 -21.50 -0.93 -8.57
CA ASP A 208 -20.76 -2.07 -8.03
C ASP A 208 -21.71 -3.08 -7.36
N LEU A 209 -22.78 -2.58 -6.72
CA LEU A 209 -23.85 -3.44 -6.20
C LEU A 209 -24.56 -4.20 -7.32
N ALA A 210 -24.86 -3.57 -8.46
CA ALA A 210 -25.56 -4.24 -9.56
C ALA A 210 -24.71 -5.37 -10.16
N ASP A 211 -23.42 -5.11 -10.35
CA ASP A 211 -22.47 -6.07 -10.91
C ASP A 211 -22.20 -7.28 -9.99
N ALA A 212 -22.39 -7.11 -8.68
CA ALA A 212 -22.28 -8.22 -7.72
C ALA A 212 -23.38 -9.29 -7.87
N PHE A 213 -24.46 -9.02 -8.62
CA PHE A 213 -25.57 -9.96 -8.80
C PHE A 213 -25.67 -10.49 -10.22
N THR A 214 -25.95 -11.79 -10.32
CA THR A 214 -26.31 -12.43 -11.59
C THR A 214 -27.70 -13.02 -11.49
N VAL A 215 -28.50 -12.84 -12.54
CA VAL A 215 -29.84 -13.40 -12.63
C VAL A 215 -29.81 -14.62 -13.54
N SER A 216 -30.00 -15.81 -12.98
CA SER A 216 -30.02 -17.04 -13.75
C SER A 216 -31.44 -17.48 -14.11
N GLY A 217 -31.70 -17.77 -15.39
CA GLY A 217 -32.93 -18.43 -15.83
C GLY A 217 -34.18 -17.56 -15.87
N ALA A 218 -34.07 -16.25 -15.66
CA ALA A 218 -35.14 -15.30 -15.89
C ALA A 218 -35.05 -14.74 -17.31
N GLU A 219 -36.16 -14.75 -18.03
CA GLU A 219 -36.27 -14.23 -19.39
C GLU A 219 -37.49 -13.32 -19.50
N ASP A 220 -37.38 -12.28 -20.33
CA ASP A 220 -38.51 -11.43 -20.67
C ASP A 220 -39.57 -12.19 -21.52
N ALA A 221 -40.69 -11.53 -21.80
CA ALA A 221 -41.75 -12.11 -22.62
C ALA A 221 -41.32 -12.45 -24.08
N ALA A 222 -40.17 -11.94 -24.54
CA ALA A 222 -39.57 -12.21 -25.83
C ALA A 222 -38.48 -13.31 -25.78
N GLY A 223 -38.18 -13.86 -24.60
CA GLY A 223 -37.14 -14.89 -24.41
C GLY A 223 -35.72 -14.33 -24.30
N ASN A 224 -35.56 -13.03 -24.04
CA ASN A 224 -34.26 -12.43 -23.75
C ASN A 224 -33.90 -12.65 -22.29
N GLN A 225 -32.64 -12.96 -21.99
CA GLN A 225 -32.17 -13.07 -20.61
C GLN A 225 -32.29 -11.71 -19.90
N LEU A 226 -32.77 -11.75 -18.66
CA LEU A 226 -32.79 -10.60 -17.77
C LEU A 226 -31.46 -10.48 -17.03
N PHE A 227 -31.01 -9.25 -16.80
CA PHE A 227 -29.82 -8.92 -16.02
C PHE A 227 -30.18 -7.85 -14.99
N VAL A 228 -29.34 -7.69 -13.96
CA VAL A 228 -29.46 -6.54 -13.06
C VAL A 228 -28.93 -5.32 -13.79
N ASP A 229 -29.77 -4.32 -14.00
CA ASP A 229 -29.43 -3.04 -14.63
C ASP A 229 -28.97 -2.02 -13.60
N SER A 230 -29.62 -2.02 -12.44
CA SER A 230 -29.20 -1.21 -11.29
C SER A 230 -29.56 -1.89 -9.98
N ALA A 231 -28.82 -1.51 -8.94
CA ALA A 231 -29.09 -1.93 -7.58
C ALA A 231 -29.13 -0.69 -6.68
N ASP A 232 -30.00 -0.69 -5.69
CA ASP A 232 -30.05 0.37 -4.69
C ASP A 232 -30.30 -0.23 -3.31
N ILE A 233 -29.59 0.28 -2.30
CA ILE A 233 -29.87 -0.07 -0.91
C ILE A 233 -31.04 0.82 -0.48
N ASP A 234 -32.21 0.19 -0.31
CA ASP A 234 -33.43 0.86 0.13
C ASP A 234 -33.81 0.41 1.56
N GLY A 235 -34.68 1.18 2.18
CA GLY A 235 -35.26 0.84 3.47
C GLY A 235 -34.65 1.57 4.67
N PRO A 236 -35.30 1.48 5.85
CA PRO A 236 -34.93 2.25 7.03
C PRO A 236 -33.72 1.68 7.80
N THR A 237 -33.21 0.53 7.39
CA THR A 237 -32.13 -0.23 8.05
C THR A 237 -31.03 -0.66 7.09
N ASP A 238 -30.99 -0.12 5.86
CA ASP A 238 -30.01 -0.48 4.83
C ASP A 238 -29.94 -2.00 4.56
N SER A 239 -31.01 -2.74 4.85
CA SER A 239 -31.06 -4.21 4.81
C SER A 239 -31.80 -4.76 3.59
N GLU A 240 -32.45 -3.89 2.82
CA GLU A 240 -33.16 -4.25 1.60
C GLU A 240 -32.36 -3.75 0.39
N LEU A 241 -32.11 -4.64 -0.57
CA LEU A 241 -31.51 -4.30 -1.85
C LEU A 241 -32.57 -4.42 -2.94
N VAL A 242 -32.79 -3.36 -3.69
CA VAL A 242 -33.71 -3.31 -4.82
C VAL A 242 -32.90 -3.44 -6.11
N LEU A 243 -33.08 -4.55 -6.81
CA LEU A 243 -32.46 -4.87 -8.10
C LEU A 243 -33.45 -4.59 -9.23
N GLU A 244 -33.15 -3.66 -10.12
CA GLU A 244 -33.94 -3.46 -11.34
C GLU A 244 -33.48 -4.41 -12.43
N LEU A 245 -34.41 -5.13 -13.04
CA LEU A 245 -34.13 -6.05 -14.14
C LEU A 245 -34.38 -5.43 -15.50
N ASP A 246 -33.40 -5.45 -16.39
CA ASP A 246 -33.59 -5.10 -17.81
C ASP A 246 -33.41 -6.32 -18.73
N GLY A 247 -34.13 -6.33 -19.84
CA GLY A 247 -34.06 -7.36 -20.87
C GLY A 247 -33.15 -6.94 -22.00
N TYR A 248 -31.99 -7.59 -22.15
CA TYR A 248 -31.07 -7.26 -23.24
C TYR A 248 -31.43 -8.03 -24.51
N MET A 249 -31.69 -7.33 -25.63
CA MET A 249 -31.64 -7.97 -26.94
C MET A 249 -30.18 -8.27 -27.27
N PRO A 250 -29.75 -9.54 -27.44
CA PRO A 250 -28.42 -9.80 -27.95
C PRO A 250 -28.28 -9.07 -29.29
N CYS A 251 -27.33 -8.14 -29.35
CA CYS A 251 -26.86 -7.59 -30.62
C CYS A 251 -26.27 -8.76 -31.39
N PHE A 252 -27.06 -9.38 -32.26
CA PHE A 252 -26.54 -10.29 -33.26
C PHE A 252 -25.62 -9.47 -34.16
N THR A 253 -24.31 -9.66 -34.00
CA THR A 253 -23.34 -9.31 -35.03
C THR A 253 -23.73 -10.04 -36.30
N ALA A 254 -24.01 -9.26 -37.35
CA ALA A 254 -24.29 -9.75 -38.71
C ALA A 254 -23.02 -10.27 -39.39
#